data_AF-A0A960SWW3-F1
#
_entry.id   AF-A0A960SWW3-F1
#
_cell.length_a   1.000
_cell.length_b   1.000
_cell.length_c   1.000
_cell.angle_alpha   90.00
_cell.angle_beta   90.00
_cell.angle_gamma   90.00
#
_symmetry.space_group_name_H-M   'P 1'
#
loop_
_entity.id
_entity.type
_entity.pdbx_description
1 polymer ?
#
loop_
_entity_poly.entity_id
_entity_poly.type
_entity_poly.pdbx_seq_one_letter_code
_entity_poly.pdbx_strand_id
1 'polypeptide(L)'
;MLLGVLLLPGHLRASSICFLPWDDEVAARKIGFKTDGRIVEVTGLHPYKRTQPVAVTSGESPLQIVALDRKGDDGNPATIELKMNPNIKSPMVLLMPDPKSASGLRPLLIEDSLASFPWGTVRLLNATGKEFIIRHGKTVKLLPTNWTPVDIAPEDSARNVGVQVVERNNTKAILYSAVWEQDPDMRKLVIVIPGTDARSGLIGLKIVPEDNRALAAEEASNN
;
A
#
# COMPACT_ATOMS: atom_id res chain seq x y z
N MET A 1 38.49 -16.53 -34.28
CA MET A 1 37.32 -15.64 -34.25
C MET A 1 36.82 -15.61 -32.82
N LEU A 2 37.26 -14.62 -32.02
CA LEU A 2 36.92 -14.49 -30.59
C LEU A 2 35.64 -13.66 -30.48
N LEU A 3 34.57 -14.26 -29.96
CA LEU A 3 33.31 -13.56 -29.69
C LEU A 3 33.38 -12.95 -28.29
N GLY A 4 33.67 -11.64 -28.22
CA GLY A 4 33.66 -10.90 -26.96
C GLY A 4 32.23 -10.63 -26.50
N VAL A 5 31.82 -11.24 -25.39
CA VAL A 5 30.56 -10.92 -24.70
C VAL A 5 30.75 -9.61 -23.96
N LEU A 6 30.17 -8.52 -24.50
CA LEU A 6 30.02 -7.25 -23.80
C LEU A 6 28.99 -7.42 -22.68
N LEU A 7 29.46 -7.62 -21.45
CA LEU A 7 28.65 -7.45 -20.24
C LEU A 7 28.41 -5.95 -20.05
N LEU A 8 27.24 -5.47 -20.45
CA LEU A 8 26.79 -4.14 -20.06
C LEU A 8 26.61 -4.12 -18.53
N PRO A 9 27.19 -3.15 -17.81
CA PRO A 9 26.93 -2.99 -16.39
C PRO A 9 25.45 -2.67 -16.23
N GLY A 10 24.68 -3.62 -15.68
CA GLY A 10 23.33 -3.35 -15.24
C GLY A 10 23.39 -2.26 -14.18
N HIS A 11 22.85 -1.08 -14.49
CA HIS A 11 22.63 -0.05 -13.49
C HIS A 11 21.79 -0.68 -12.38
N LEU A 12 22.39 -0.91 -11.21
CA LEU A 12 21.67 -1.23 -9.99
C LEU A 12 20.78 -0.02 -9.69
N ARG A 13 19.53 -0.06 -10.17
CA ARG A 13 18.53 0.93 -9.80
C ARG A 13 18.22 0.70 -8.33
N ALA A 14 18.55 1.68 -7.51
CA ALA A 14 18.05 1.77 -6.15
C ALA A 14 16.52 1.57 -6.19
N SER A 15 16.03 0.57 -5.46
CA SER A 15 14.58 0.42 -5.26
C SER A 15 14.11 1.62 -4.45
N SER A 16 12.94 2.16 -4.75
CA SER A 16 12.34 3.21 -3.94
C SER A 16 11.19 2.64 -3.12
N ILE A 17 11.05 3.09 -1.87
CA ILE A 17 10.00 2.67 -0.96
C ILE A 17 9.04 3.81 -0.65
N CYS A 18 7.74 3.55 -0.71
CA CYS A 18 6.71 4.51 -0.28
C CYS A 18 6.08 4.08 1.04
N PHE A 19 5.47 5.02 1.75
CA PHE A 19 4.77 4.76 3.00
C PHE A 19 3.32 5.20 2.90
N LEU A 20 2.44 4.50 3.61
CA LEU A 20 1.03 4.83 3.73
C LEU A 20 0.57 4.61 5.18
N PRO A 21 0.34 5.68 5.96
CA PRO A 21 -0.29 5.59 7.27
C PRO A 21 -1.70 4.99 7.24
N TRP A 22 -2.02 4.22 8.27
CA TRP A 22 -3.36 3.65 8.44
C TRP A 22 -4.42 4.68 8.81
N ASP A 23 -4.09 5.68 9.60
CA ASP A 23 -5.00 6.73 10.07
C ASP A 23 -4.21 7.99 10.43
N ASP A 24 -4.91 9.03 10.89
CA ASP A 24 -4.31 10.30 11.30
C ASP A 24 -3.37 10.15 12.51
N GLU A 25 -3.66 9.21 13.42
CA GLU A 25 -2.79 8.95 14.57
C GLU A 25 -1.44 8.41 14.12
N VAL A 26 -1.43 7.43 13.21
CA VAL A 26 -0.19 6.92 12.61
C VAL A 26 0.49 7.97 11.73
N ALA A 27 -0.27 8.79 11.01
CA ALA A 27 0.29 9.84 10.15
C ALA A 27 0.99 10.95 10.97
N ALA A 28 0.52 11.22 12.19
CA ALA A 28 1.11 12.21 13.09
C ALA A 28 2.40 11.74 13.78
N ARG A 29 2.78 10.46 13.63
CA ARG A 29 3.99 9.90 14.26
C ARG A 29 5.26 10.43 13.62
N LYS A 30 6.34 10.51 14.40
CA LYS A 30 7.68 10.81 13.87
C LYS A 30 8.38 9.52 13.47
N ILE A 31 8.45 9.26 12.17
CA ILE A 31 8.96 8.00 11.63
C ILE A 31 10.25 8.23 10.85
N GLY A 32 11.28 7.48 11.19
CA GLY A 32 12.50 7.34 10.40
C GLY A 32 12.50 6.03 9.64
N PHE A 33 13.19 6.01 8.51
CA PHE A 33 13.52 4.83 7.75
C PHE A 33 15.03 4.66 7.75
N LYS A 34 15.50 3.54 8.30
CA LYS A 34 16.93 3.23 8.36
C LYS A 34 17.34 2.43 7.14
N THR A 35 18.24 3.00 6.36
CA THR A 35 18.85 2.41 5.17
C THR A 35 20.34 2.78 5.16
N ASP A 36 21.20 1.82 4.86
CA ASP A 36 22.65 2.03 4.78
C ASP A 36 23.27 2.73 6.02
N GLY A 37 22.85 2.28 7.20
CA GLY A 37 23.33 2.82 8.49
C GLY A 37 22.84 4.24 8.83
N ARG A 38 22.11 4.91 7.94
CA ARG A 38 21.54 6.23 8.15
C ARG A 38 20.04 6.14 8.42
N ILE A 39 19.52 7.07 9.21
CA ILE A 39 18.08 7.23 9.42
C ILE A 39 17.63 8.46 8.63
N VAL A 40 16.71 8.25 7.71
CA VAL A 40 16.05 9.30 6.93
C VAL A 40 14.65 9.49 7.49
N GLU A 41 14.29 10.70 7.89
CA GLU A 41 12.92 10.99 8.34
C GLU A 41 11.94 10.87 7.16
N VAL A 42 10.85 10.15 7.38
CA VAL A 42 9.78 9.99 6.39
C VAL A 42 8.81 11.17 6.55
N THR A 43 8.79 12.05 5.56
CA THR A 43 7.94 13.24 5.55
C THR A 43 6.70 13.07 4.67
N GLY A 44 5.71 13.96 4.82
CA GLY A 44 4.50 13.95 3.99
C GLY A 44 3.55 12.78 4.28
N LEU A 45 3.61 12.22 5.50
CA LEU A 45 2.70 11.16 5.93
C LEU A 45 1.25 11.66 5.95
N HIS A 46 0.36 10.97 5.24
CA HIS A 46 -1.07 11.27 5.21
C HIS A 46 -1.85 9.97 5.02
N PRO A 47 -2.97 9.73 5.74
CA PRO A 47 -3.66 8.44 5.67
C PRO A 47 -4.26 8.13 4.29
N TYR A 48 -4.50 9.14 3.45
CA TYR A 48 -5.11 8.97 2.13
C TYR A 48 -4.20 9.32 0.96
N LYS A 49 -2.89 9.51 1.20
CA LYS A 49 -1.91 9.79 0.14
C LYS A 49 -0.65 8.97 0.41
N ARG A 50 -0.08 8.37 -0.63
CA ARG A 50 1.25 7.75 -0.55
C ARG A 50 2.28 8.85 -0.30
N THR A 51 3.31 8.57 0.49
CA THR A 51 4.46 9.48 0.57
C THR A 51 5.18 9.53 -0.77
N GLN A 52 6.02 10.55 -0.94
CA GLN A 52 7.03 10.51 -1.99
C GLN A 52 7.96 9.30 -1.78
N PRO A 53 8.47 8.67 -2.86
CA PRO A 53 9.36 7.53 -2.75
C PRO A 53 10.68 7.89 -2.07
N VAL A 54 11.08 7.12 -1.07
CA VAL A 54 12.40 7.22 -0.43
C VAL A 54 13.35 6.25 -1.14
N ALA A 55 14.48 6.74 -1.63
CA ALA A 55 15.48 5.89 -2.26
C ALA A 55 16.07 4.89 -1.25
N VAL A 56 16.12 3.63 -1.65
CA VAL A 56 16.72 2.54 -0.86
C VAL A 56 18.02 2.12 -1.53
N THR A 57 19.12 2.30 -0.83
CA THR A 57 20.39 1.67 -1.20
C THR A 57 20.39 0.23 -0.70
N SER A 58 20.64 -0.71 -1.62
CA SER A 58 20.84 -2.12 -1.27
C SER A 58 22.18 -2.27 -0.54
N GLY A 59 22.16 -2.14 0.79
CA GLY A 59 23.30 -2.44 1.67
C GLY A 59 23.14 -3.78 2.36
N GLU A 60 24.18 -4.22 3.08
CA GLU A 60 24.14 -5.46 3.89
C GLU A 60 23.23 -5.34 5.13
N SER A 61 22.90 -4.12 5.54
CA SER A 61 22.04 -3.88 6.71
C SER A 61 20.56 -4.08 6.37
N PRO A 62 19.79 -4.77 7.24
CA PRO A 62 18.36 -4.91 7.03
C PRO A 62 17.67 -3.54 7.06
N LEU A 63 16.62 -3.39 6.27
CA LEU A 63 15.79 -2.20 6.29
C LEU A 63 15.01 -2.14 7.60
N GLN A 64 14.93 -0.97 8.21
CA GLN A 64 14.21 -0.80 9.47
C GLN A 64 13.33 0.45 9.46
N ILE A 65 12.19 0.36 10.13
CA ILE A 65 11.40 1.52 10.54
C ILE A 65 11.82 1.90 11.94
N VAL A 66 11.98 3.20 12.17
CA VAL A 66 12.39 3.76 13.46
C VAL A 66 11.27 4.69 13.93
N ALA A 67 10.61 4.36 15.04
CA ALA A 67 9.67 5.27 15.68
C ALA A 67 10.48 6.29 16.52
N LEU A 68 10.74 7.46 15.95
CA LEU A 68 11.57 8.51 16.56
C LEU A 68 10.92 9.15 17.79
N ASP A 69 9.61 8.96 17.94
CA ASP A 69 8.79 9.44 19.06
C ASP A 69 8.54 8.39 20.14
N ARG A 70 9.07 7.17 20.00
CA ARG A 70 8.96 6.09 20.99
C ARG A 70 10.34 5.54 21.31
N LYS A 71 10.52 5.09 22.55
CA LYS A 71 11.74 4.41 22.97
C LYS A 71 11.51 2.91 23.10
N GLY A 72 12.51 2.12 22.72
CA GLY A 72 12.61 0.71 23.05
C GLY A 72 13.13 0.49 24.46
N ASP A 73 13.29 -0.78 24.83
CA ASP A 73 13.76 -1.19 26.17
C ASP A 73 15.19 -0.76 26.47
N ASP A 74 15.99 -0.51 25.43
CA ASP A 74 17.36 -0.01 25.51
C ASP A 74 17.46 1.52 25.63
N GLY A 75 16.31 2.23 25.65
CA GLY A 75 16.23 3.68 25.71
C GLY A 75 16.47 4.40 24.37
N ASN A 76 16.84 3.67 23.31
CA ASN A 76 16.97 4.19 21.96
C ASN A 76 15.60 4.26 21.26
N PRO A 77 15.45 4.97 20.14
CA PRO A 77 14.23 4.94 19.35
C PRO A 77 13.82 3.51 18.97
N ALA A 78 12.54 3.17 19.17
CA ALA A 78 12.06 1.82 18.92
C ALA A 78 12.15 1.47 17.42
N THR A 79 12.77 0.34 17.09
CA THR A 79 12.99 -0.10 15.71
C THR A 79 12.20 -1.36 15.35
N ILE A 80 11.76 -1.44 14.10
CA ILE A 80 11.10 -2.61 13.53
C ILE A 80 11.84 -3.01 12.26
N GLU A 81 12.25 -4.28 12.16
CA GLU A 81 12.84 -4.81 10.92
C GLU A 81 11.78 -5.02 9.84
N LEU A 82 12.09 -4.56 8.62
CA LEU A 82 11.28 -4.80 7.44
C LEU A 82 11.81 -5.99 6.66
N LYS A 83 11.06 -7.10 6.68
CA LYS A 83 11.37 -8.30 5.90
C LYS A 83 10.85 -8.15 4.48
N MET A 84 11.73 -7.76 3.56
CA MET A 84 11.38 -7.63 2.14
C MET A 84 11.24 -9.01 1.48
N ASN A 85 10.09 -9.26 0.88
CA ASN A 85 9.92 -10.41 0.00
C ASN A 85 10.68 -10.14 -1.31
N PRO A 86 11.54 -11.06 -1.80
CA PRO A 86 12.31 -10.86 -3.03
C PRO A 86 11.45 -10.64 -4.28
N ASN A 87 10.15 -11.00 -4.22
CA ASN A 87 9.21 -10.77 -5.32
C ASN A 87 8.66 -9.34 -5.38
N ILE A 88 8.92 -8.50 -4.36
CA ILE A 88 8.47 -7.11 -4.32
C ILE A 88 9.53 -6.21 -4.98
N LYS A 89 9.15 -5.56 -6.08
CA LYS A 89 10.03 -4.68 -6.88
C LYS A 89 9.90 -3.22 -6.47
N SER A 90 8.68 -2.76 -6.24
CA SER A 90 8.38 -1.40 -5.76
C SER A 90 7.60 -1.50 -4.46
N PRO A 91 8.29 -1.61 -3.30
CA PRO A 91 7.63 -1.79 -2.02
C PRO A 91 6.87 -0.53 -1.59
N MET A 92 5.67 -0.74 -1.09
CA MET A 92 4.97 0.23 -0.25
C MET A 92 4.75 -0.37 1.14
N VAL A 93 5.04 0.41 2.17
CA VAL A 93 4.80 0.05 3.56
C VAL A 93 3.49 0.67 4.03
N LEU A 94 2.49 -0.17 4.26
CA LEU A 94 1.29 0.20 5.00
C LEU A 94 1.63 0.17 6.50
N LEU A 95 1.62 1.33 7.16
CA LEU A 95 1.91 1.50 8.58
C LEU A 95 0.60 1.42 9.38
N MET A 96 0.40 0.33 10.12
CA MET A 96 -0.76 0.15 10.99
C MET A 96 -0.41 0.40 12.46
N PRO A 97 -1.37 0.80 13.30
CA PRO A 97 -1.16 0.84 14.74
C PRO A 97 -0.97 -0.58 15.29
N ASP A 98 -0.05 -0.73 16.23
CA ASP A 98 0.11 -1.95 17.03
C ASP A 98 0.52 -1.59 18.46
N PRO A 99 -0.43 -1.48 19.40
CA PRO A 99 -0.14 -1.08 20.77
C PRO A 99 0.70 -2.11 21.55
N LYS A 100 0.85 -3.34 21.02
CA LYS A 100 1.68 -4.38 21.65
C LYS A 100 3.15 -4.28 21.25
N SER A 101 3.44 -3.59 20.15
CA SER A 101 4.79 -3.31 19.67
C SER A 101 5.37 -2.10 20.42
N ALA A 102 6.64 -2.15 20.81
CA ALA A 102 7.31 -1.01 21.48
C ALA A 102 7.29 0.28 20.62
N SER A 103 7.33 0.11 19.30
CA SER A 103 7.17 1.22 18.33
C SER A 103 5.74 1.77 18.25
N GLY A 104 4.74 1.02 18.74
CA GLY A 104 3.34 1.30 18.53
C GLY A 104 2.85 1.01 17.10
N LEU A 105 3.66 0.35 16.27
CA LEU A 105 3.38 0.16 14.84
C LEU A 105 3.59 -1.29 14.39
N ARG A 106 2.84 -1.66 13.34
CA ARG A 106 2.97 -2.89 12.57
C ARG A 106 3.05 -2.56 11.08
N PRO A 107 4.20 -2.75 10.44
CA PRO A 107 4.33 -2.56 9.00
C PRO A 107 3.78 -3.75 8.23
N LEU A 108 3.17 -3.49 7.08
CA LEU A 108 2.86 -4.47 6.06
C LEU A 108 3.45 -4.00 4.73
N LEU A 109 4.31 -4.83 4.15
CA LEU A 109 4.86 -4.58 2.81
C LEU A 109 3.91 -5.13 1.75
N ILE A 110 3.57 -4.27 0.79
CA ILE A 110 2.83 -4.66 -0.42
C ILE A 110 3.59 -4.18 -1.65
N GLU A 111 3.40 -4.88 -2.76
CA GLU A 111 3.85 -4.44 -4.07
C GLU A 111 2.99 -3.25 -4.53
N ASP A 112 3.61 -2.20 -5.07
CA ASP A 112 2.93 -1.01 -5.60
C ASP A 112 3.52 -0.56 -6.96
N SER A 113 4.26 -1.42 -7.66
CA SER A 113 4.77 -1.10 -9.00
C SER A 113 3.67 -0.95 -10.03
N LEU A 114 3.84 0.00 -10.96
CA LEU A 114 2.96 0.16 -12.12
C LEU A 114 2.89 -1.09 -13.01
N ALA A 115 3.92 -1.94 -13.00
CA ALA A 115 3.92 -3.18 -13.78
C ALA A 115 2.94 -4.23 -13.23
N SER A 116 2.72 -4.27 -11.91
CA SER A 116 1.77 -5.18 -11.27
C SER A 116 0.44 -4.51 -10.92
N PHE A 117 0.46 -3.19 -10.73
CA PHE A 117 -0.68 -2.36 -10.35
C PHE A 117 -0.78 -1.14 -11.27
N PRO A 118 -1.19 -1.35 -12.53
CA PRO A 118 -1.17 -0.31 -13.55
C PRO A 118 -2.27 0.73 -13.33
N TRP A 119 -2.19 1.83 -14.08
CA TRP A 119 -3.23 2.84 -14.13
C TRP A 119 -4.59 2.26 -14.57
N GLY A 120 -5.66 2.89 -14.12
CA GLY A 120 -7.02 2.44 -14.37
C GLY A 120 -7.44 1.24 -13.52
N THR A 121 -6.60 0.71 -12.63
CA THR A 121 -6.94 -0.49 -11.85
C THR A 121 -7.34 -0.18 -10.41
N VAL A 122 -8.07 -1.14 -9.83
CA VAL A 122 -8.40 -1.15 -8.40
C VAL A 122 -7.72 -2.35 -7.77
N ARG A 123 -6.86 -2.11 -6.78
CA ARG A 123 -6.23 -3.14 -5.95
C ARG A 123 -6.93 -3.23 -4.62
N LEU A 124 -7.36 -4.42 -4.23
CA LEU A 124 -8.11 -4.65 -3.01
C LEU A 124 -7.30 -5.44 -1.99
N LEU A 125 -7.35 -5.00 -0.73
CA LEU A 125 -6.83 -5.69 0.44
C LEU A 125 -7.95 -5.92 1.44
N ASN A 126 -7.89 -7.04 2.17
CA ASN A 126 -8.89 -7.40 3.16
C ASN A 126 -8.29 -7.44 4.58
N ALA A 127 -8.69 -6.48 5.41
CA ALA A 127 -8.25 -6.36 6.79
C ALA A 127 -9.25 -6.94 7.80
N THR A 128 -10.33 -7.58 7.34
CA THR A 128 -11.45 -8.00 8.22
C THR A 128 -11.31 -9.41 8.80
N GLY A 129 -10.49 -10.26 8.19
CA GLY A 129 -10.41 -11.68 8.53
C GLY A 129 -11.58 -12.55 8.03
N LYS A 130 -12.52 -12.00 7.25
CA LYS A 130 -13.64 -12.72 6.63
C LYS A 130 -13.50 -12.76 5.11
N GLU A 131 -14.01 -13.79 4.44
CA GLU A 131 -14.02 -13.82 2.97
C GLU A 131 -15.21 -13.06 2.40
N PHE A 132 -14.95 -12.26 1.37
CA PHE A 132 -16.00 -11.53 0.66
C PHE A 132 -15.99 -11.83 -0.83
N ILE A 133 -17.11 -11.59 -1.48
CA ILE A 133 -17.18 -11.46 -2.92
C ILE A 133 -17.34 -9.97 -3.22
N ILE A 134 -16.46 -9.44 -4.06
CA ILE A 134 -16.61 -8.12 -4.63
C ILE A 134 -17.17 -8.22 -6.04
N ARG A 135 -18.20 -7.41 -6.30
CA ARG A 135 -18.78 -7.20 -7.63
C ARG A 135 -18.43 -5.78 -8.05
N HIS A 136 -17.73 -5.63 -9.17
CA HIS A 136 -17.33 -4.34 -9.72
C HIS A 136 -17.74 -4.31 -11.20
N GLY A 137 -18.91 -3.73 -11.48
CA GLY A 137 -19.55 -3.83 -12.78
C GLY A 137 -19.86 -5.28 -13.13
N LYS A 138 -19.29 -5.79 -14.23
CA LYS A 138 -19.43 -7.19 -14.65
C LYS A 138 -18.41 -8.14 -13.99
N THR A 139 -17.39 -7.60 -13.32
CA THR A 139 -16.32 -8.38 -12.73
C THR A 139 -16.71 -8.84 -11.33
N VAL A 140 -16.49 -10.12 -11.04
CA VAL A 140 -16.71 -10.72 -9.72
C VAL A 140 -15.41 -11.36 -9.26
N LYS A 141 -14.95 -11.02 -8.05
CA LYS A 141 -13.72 -11.58 -7.45
C LYS A 141 -13.96 -11.99 -6.01
N LEU A 142 -13.26 -13.05 -5.59
CA LEU A 142 -13.14 -13.43 -4.18
C LEU A 142 -12.07 -12.57 -3.52
N LEU A 143 -12.40 -11.95 -2.39
CA LEU A 143 -11.45 -11.34 -1.48
C LEU A 143 -11.13 -12.34 -0.36
N PRO A 144 -9.90 -12.88 -0.30
CA PRO A 144 -9.51 -13.85 0.72
C PRO A 144 -9.45 -13.20 2.11
N THR A 145 -9.38 -14.01 3.17
CA THR A 145 -9.30 -13.54 4.57
C THR A 145 -7.98 -12.86 4.94
N ASN A 146 -6.98 -12.94 4.07
CA ASN A 146 -5.62 -12.48 4.31
C ASN A 146 -5.32 -11.20 3.52
N TRP A 147 -4.11 -10.67 3.70
CA TRP A 147 -3.63 -9.45 3.03
C TRP A 147 -3.16 -9.68 1.58
N THR A 148 -3.65 -10.73 0.91
CA THR A 148 -3.28 -10.98 -0.50
C THR A 148 -3.99 -9.94 -1.38
N PRO A 149 -3.26 -9.16 -2.21
CA PRO A 149 -3.86 -8.23 -3.15
C PRO A 149 -4.75 -8.94 -4.17
N VAL A 150 -5.93 -8.37 -4.41
CA VAL A 150 -6.83 -8.79 -5.49
C VAL A 150 -7.05 -7.61 -6.41
N ASP A 151 -6.61 -7.74 -7.65
CA ASP A 151 -6.72 -6.67 -8.62
C ASP A 151 -7.95 -6.84 -9.51
N ILE A 152 -8.59 -5.72 -9.81
CA ILE A 152 -9.64 -5.58 -10.79
C ILE A 152 -9.16 -4.55 -11.80
N ALA A 153 -8.99 -5.00 -13.03
CA ALA A 153 -8.82 -4.14 -14.20
C ALA A 153 -10.20 -3.92 -14.82
N PRO A 154 -10.83 -2.76 -14.61
CA PRO A 154 -12.09 -2.40 -15.25
C PRO A 154 -11.82 -2.09 -16.72
N GLU A 155 -12.86 -2.11 -17.55
CA GLU A 155 -12.72 -1.81 -18.99
C GLU A 155 -12.16 -0.39 -19.23
N ASP A 156 -11.54 -0.17 -20.39
CA ASP A 156 -10.67 0.99 -20.72
C ASP A 156 -11.38 2.37 -20.84
N SER A 157 -12.64 2.49 -20.43
CA SER A 157 -13.41 3.73 -20.57
C SER A 157 -13.75 4.34 -19.21
N ALA A 158 -13.55 5.65 -19.10
CA ALA A 158 -13.99 6.40 -17.94
C ALA A 158 -15.52 6.34 -17.81
N ARG A 159 -16.02 5.93 -16.63
CA ARG A 159 -17.46 5.80 -16.36
C ARG A 159 -17.76 5.55 -14.90
N ASN A 160 -19.02 5.65 -14.54
CA ASN A 160 -19.51 5.20 -13.25
C ASN A 160 -19.77 3.69 -13.24
N VAL A 161 -19.29 2.99 -12.20
CA VAL A 161 -19.41 1.54 -12.05
C VAL A 161 -20.03 1.21 -10.69
N GLY A 162 -21.07 0.39 -10.70
CA GLY A 162 -21.65 -0.15 -9.47
C GLY A 162 -20.69 -1.12 -8.78
N VAL A 163 -20.48 -0.94 -7.49
CA VAL A 163 -19.63 -1.78 -6.65
C VAL A 163 -20.44 -2.32 -5.48
N GLN A 164 -20.37 -3.62 -5.27
CA GLN A 164 -20.99 -4.30 -4.14
C GLN A 164 -20.00 -5.22 -3.45
N VAL A 165 -20.10 -5.31 -2.13
CA VAL A 165 -19.39 -6.31 -1.32
C VAL A 165 -20.41 -7.14 -0.56
N VAL A 166 -20.27 -8.46 -0.63
CA VAL A 166 -21.13 -9.43 0.06
C VAL A 166 -20.26 -10.46 0.78
N GLU A 167 -20.74 -11.06 1.87
CA GLU A 167 -20.05 -12.23 2.45
C GLU A 167 -20.13 -13.41 1.48
N ARG A 168 -19.04 -14.20 1.39
CA ARG A 168 -18.99 -15.38 0.50
C ARG A 168 -20.15 -16.35 0.76
N ASN A 169 -20.50 -16.55 2.02
CA ASN A 169 -21.52 -17.51 2.46
C ASN A 169 -22.94 -16.94 2.50
N ASN A 170 -23.11 -15.63 2.26
CA ASN A 170 -24.41 -14.96 2.25
C ASN A 170 -24.46 -13.88 1.18
N THR A 171 -24.52 -14.29 -0.08
CA THR A 171 -24.49 -13.40 -1.25
C THR A 171 -25.74 -12.51 -1.42
N LYS A 172 -26.76 -12.72 -0.58
CA LYS A 172 -27.98 -11.88 -0.51
C LYS A 172 -27.81 -10.68 0.43
N ALA A 173 -26.91 -10.78 1.41
CA ALA A 173 -26.61 -9.68 2.33
C ALA A 173 -25.54 -8.77 1.72
N ILE A 174 -25.98 -7.62 1.18
CA ILE A 174 -25.10 -6.59 0.66
C ILE A 174 -24.55 -5.78 1.85
N LEU A 175 -23.25 -5.93 2.12
CA LEU A 175 -22.56 -5.25 3.21
C LEU A 175 -22.11 -3.84 2.83
N TYR A 176 -21.88 -3.61 1.54
CA TYR A 176 -21.53 -2.33 0.96
C TYR A 176 -22.06 -2.26 -0.46
N SER A 177 -22.60 -1.10 -0.84
CA SER A 177 -23.02 -0.80 -2.21
C SER A 177 -22.77 0.67 -2.50
N ALA A 178 -22.08 0.96 -3.60
CA ALA A 178 -21.85 2.32 -4.06
C ALA A 178 -21.66 2.37 -5.57
N VAL A 179 -21.57 3.58 -6.11
CA VAL A 179 -21.12 3.83 -7.48
C VAL A 179 -19.75 4.47 -7.40
N TRP A 180 -18.75 3.88 -8.06
CA TRP A 180 -17.40 4.42 -8.13
C TRP A 180 -17.13 4.97 -9.51
N GLU A 181 -16.34 6.04 -9.55
CA GLU A 181 -15.77 6.52 -10.79
C GLU A 181 -14.62 5.61 -11.24
N GLN A 182 -14.72 5.13 -12.46
CA GLN A 182 -13.63 4.52 -13.20
C GLN A 182 -12.93 5.60 -14.01
N ASP A 183 -11.62 5.71 -13.85
CA ASP A 183 -10.77 6.65 -14.58
C ASP A 183 -9.48 5.90 -14.98
N PRO A 184 -9.17 5.77 -16.29
CA PRO A 184 -7.95 5.14 -16.78
C PRO A 184 -6.64 5.78 -16.28
N ASP A 185 -6.65 7.05 -15.88
CA ASP A 185 -5.46 7.76 -15.35
C ASP A 185 -5.30 7.62 -13.83
N MET A 186 -6.20 6.89 -13.18
CA MET A 186 -6.21 6.72 -11.72
C MET A 186 -6.09 5.25 -11.36
N ARG A 187 -5.24 4.94 -10.37
CA ARG A 187 -5.26 3.64 -9.69
C ARG A 187 -5.71 3.79 -8.25
N LYS A 188 -6.50 2.86 -7.74
CA LYS A 188 -7.12 2.95 -6.41
C LYS A 188 -6.70 1.76 -5.55
N LEU A 189 -5.99 2.01 -4.46
CA LEU A 189 -5.82 1.00 -3.42
C LEU A 189 -7.04 1.07 -2.49
N VAL A 190 -7.75 -0.04 -2.35
CA VAL A 190 -8.94 -0.16 -1.51
C VAL A 190 -8.67 -1.17 -0.42
N ILE A 191 -8.78 -0.75 0.84
CA ILE A 191 -8.65 -1.62 2.00
C ILE A 191 -10.04 -1.81 2.60
N VAL A 192 -10.52 -3.06 2.58
CA VAL A 192 -11.75 -3.46 3.26
C VAL A 192 -11.46 -3.60 4.74
N ILE A 193 -12.13 -2.81 5.57
CA ILE A 193 -11.93 -2.76 7.01
C ILE A 193 -13.20 -3.17 7.76
N PRO A 194 -13.07 -3.69 9.00
CA PRO A 194 -14.25 -3.91 9.84
C PRO A 194 -15.05 -2.62 9.99
N GLY A 195 -16.38 -2.72 9.98
CA GLY A 195 -17.25 -1.59 10.31
C GLY A 195 -17.07 -1.14 11.76
N THR A 196 -17.51 0.07 12.07
CA THR A 196 -17.43 0.67 13.42
C THR A 196 -18.30 -0.06 14.44
N ASP A 197 -19.35 -0.73 13.99
CA ASP A 197 -20.19 -1.60 14.82
C ASP A 197 -20.00 -3.06 14.43
N ALA A 198 -19.31 -3.82 15.29
CA ALA A 198 -19.06 -5.25 15.12
C ALA A 198 -20.35 -6.09 15.05
N ARG A 199 -21.48 -5.60 15.58
CA ARG A 199 -22.77 -6.30 15.56
C ARG A 199 -23.51 -6.13 14.23
N SER A 200 -23.28 -5.02 13.54
CA SER A 200 -23.93 -4.71 12.27
C SER A 200 -23.47 -5.62 11.12
N GLY A 201 -22.27 -6.22 11.25
CA GLY A 201 -21.62 -6.96 10.16
C GLY A 201 -21.22 -6.08 8.98
N LEU A 202 -21.45 -4.77 9.04
CA LEU A 202 -21.06 -3.82 8.01
C LEU A 202 -19.54 -3.74 7.91
N ILE A 203 -19.08 -3.33 6.74
CA ILE A 203 -17.68 -3.09 6.44
C ILE A 203 -17.48 -1.61 6.14
N GLY A 204 -16.30 -1.10 6.46
CA GLY A 204 -15.80 0.17 5.94
C GLY A 204 -14.88 -0.07 4.75
N LEU A 205 -14.70 0.94 3.92
CA LEU A 205 -13.69 0.95 2.87
C LEU A 205 -12.79 2.17 3.05
N LYS A 206 -11.48 1.94 3.08
CA LYS A 206 -10.47 2.98 2.94
C LYS A 206 -9.95 2.99 1.52
N ILE A 207 -10.19 4.08 0.80
CA ILE A 207 -9.81 4.24 -0.61
C ILE A 207 -8.66 5.24 -0.69
N VAL A 208 -7.55 4.82 -1.29
CA VAL A 208 -6.32 5.62 -1.47
C VAL A 208 -6.06 5.74 -2.97
N PRO A 209 -6.56 6.81 -3.62
CA PRO A 209 -6.33 7.04 -5.04
C PRO A 209 -4.90 7.52 -5.30
N GLU A 210 -4.44 7.29 -6.51
CA GLU A 210 -3.29 7.98 -7.09
C GLU A 210 -3.63 8.35 -8.52
N ASP A 211 -3.33 9.60 -8.87
CA ASP A 211 -3.68 10.20 -10.16
C ASP A 211 -2.39 10.51 -10.92
N ASN A 212 -2.23 9.88 -12.08
CA ASN A 212 -1.06 10.04 -12.94
C ASN A 212 -0.85 11.51 -13.38
N ARG A 213 -1.95 12.25 -13.57
CA ARG A 213 -1.92 13.65 -14.01
C ARG A 213 -1.39 14.56 -12.91
N ALA A 214 -1.76 14.28 -11.67
CA ALA A 214 -1.25 15.01 -10.51
C ALA A 214 0.25 14.76 -10.30
N LEU A 215 0.71 13.52 -10.46
CA LEU A 215 2.14 13.19 -10.38
C LEU A 215 2.94 13.92 -11.45
N ALA A 216 2.47 13.91 -12.71
CA ALA A 216 3.14 14.63 -13.80
C ALA A 216 3.22 16.14 -13.55
N ALA A 217 2.17 16.74 -12.95
CA ALA A 217 2.18 18.15 -12.58
C ALA A 217 3.15 18.46 -11.43
N GLU A 218 3.21 17.61 -10.41
CA GLU A 218 4.18 17.73 -9.30
C GLU A 218 5.62 17.61 -9.83
N GLU A 219 5.91 16.65 -10.71
CA GLU A 219 7.22 16.49 -11.36
C GLU A 219 7.62 17.71 -12.22
N ALA A 220 6.67 18.28 -12.98
CA ALA A 220 6.92 19.47 -13.77
C ALA A 220 7.19 20.72 -12.92
N SER A 221 6.63 20.80 -11.71
CA SER A 221 6.83 21.94 -10.80
C SER A 221 8.15 21.92 -10.04
N ASN A 222 8.80 20.76 -9.95
CA ASN A 222 10.05 20.56 -9.21
C ASN A 222 11.31 20.60 -10.10
N ASN A 223 11.15 20.76 -11.41
CA ASN A 223 12.23 20.91 -12.40
C ASN A 223 12.29 22.35 -12.92
#